data_AF-A0A932DBN3-F1
#
_entry.id   AF-A0A932DBN3-F1
#
_cell.length_a   1.000
_cell.length_b   1.000
_cell.length_c   1.000
_cell.angle_alpha   90.00
_cell.angle_beta   90.00
_cell.angle_gamma   90.00
#
_symmetry.space_group_name_H-M   'P 1'
#
loop_
_entity.id
_entity.type
_entity.pdbx_description
1 polymer ?
#
loop_
_entity_poly.entity_id
_entity_poly.type
_entity_poly.pdbx_seq_one_letter_code
_entity_poly.pdbx_strand_id
1 'polypeptide(L)' 'MRSTIVTFLVASVLWLATPSASAQVVGVGGLARDFTLHDRATGASVSLYDFAGKIILIDIFAYW' A
#
# COMPACT_ATOMS: atom_id res chain seq x y z
N MET A 1 -9.11 -1.90 41.32
CA MET A 1 -7.72 -2.33 41.04
C MET A 1 -7.59 -3.30 39.86
N ARG A 2 -8.50 -4.28 39.66
CA ARG A 2 -8.48 -5.18 38.48
C ARG A 2 -8.75 -4.49 37.14
N SER A 3 -9.70 -3.56 37.08
CA SER A 3 -10.08 -2.87 35.83
C SER A 3 -9.00 -1.92 35.30
N THR A 4 -8.27 -1.22 36.18
CA THR A 4 -7.20 -0.30 35.77
C THR A 4 -6.06 -1.02 35.06
N ILE A 5 -5.68 -2.21 35.53
CA ILE A 5 -4.62 -3.03 34.93
C ILE A 5 -5.02 -3.51 33.52
N VAL A 6 -6.28 -3.91 33.33
CA VAL A 6 -6.79 -4.35 32.03
C VAL A 6 -6.82 -3.19 31.03
N THR A 7 -7.22 -1.99 31.46
CA THR A 7 -7.20 -0.80 30.60
C THR A 7 -5.79 -0.41 30.16
N PHE A 8 -4.81 -0.47 31.07
CA PHE A 8 -3.41 -0.20 30.72
C PHE A 8 -2.84 -1.25 29.76
N LEU A 9 -3.20 -2.53 29.91
CA LEU A 9 -2.78 -3.60 28.99
C LEU A 9 -3.38 -3.41 27.59
N VAL A 10 -4.66 -3.10 27.48
CA VAL A 10 -5.32 -2.89 26.17
C VAL A 10 -4.77 -1.66 25.45
N ALA A 11 -4.55 -0.56 26.17
CA ALA A 11 -3.94 0.64 25.60
C ALA A 11 -2.49 0.39 25.10
N SER A 12 -1.73 -0.43 25.83
CA SER A 12 -0.35 -0.79 25.45
C SER A 12 -0.30 -1.66 24.20
N VAL A 13 -1.22 -2.62 24.05
CA VAL A 13 -1.32 -3.48 22.85
C VAL A 13 -1.73 -2.67 21.62
N LEU A 14 -2.63 -1.70 21.77
CA LEU A 14 -3.06 -0.83 20.67
C LEU A 14 -1.95 0.15 20.22
N TRP A 15 -1.05 0.56 21.12
CA TRP A 15 0.11 1.41 20.78
C TRP A 15 1.25 0.63 20.09
N LEU A 16 1.37 -0.67 20.34
CA LEU A 16 2.41 -1.52 19.73
C LEU A 16 2.03 -2.00 18.32
N ALA A 17 0.76 -1.88 17.92
CA ALA A 17 0.29 -2.21 16.58
C ALA A 17 0.61 -1.08 15.59
N THR A 18 1.90 -0.81 15.37
CA THR A 18 2.32 0.07 14.28
C THR A 18 2.20 -0.70 12.96
N PRO A 19 1.45 -0.20 11.96
CA PRO A 19 1.39 -0.84 10.66
C PRO A 19 2.79 -0.78 10.02
N SER A 20 3.42 -1.93 9.89
CA SER A 20 4.70 -2.08 9.19
C SER A 20 4.39 -2.35 7.71
N ALA A 21 4.40 -1.29 6.90
CA ALA A 21 4.39 -1.45 5.46
C ALA A 21 5.78 -1.91 5.00
N SER A 22 5.87 -3.13 4.45
CA SER A 22 7.09 -3.59 3.78
C SER A 22 7.11 -3.05 2.36
N ALA A 23 7.78 -1.93 2.15
CA ALA A 23 8.03 -1.40 0.82
C ALA A 23 9.25 -2.11 0.22
N GLN A 24 9.09 -2.73 -0.95
CA GLN A 24 10.24 -3.14 -1.74
C GLN A 24 10.75 -1.97 -2.56
N VAL A 25 12.02 -1.63 -2.36
CA VAL A 25 12.69 -0.59 -3.13
C VAL A 25 13.04 -1.15 -4.51
N VAL A 26 12.49 -0.54 -5.56
CA VAL A 26 12.88 -0.81 -6.94
C VAL A 26 13.93 0.23 -7.34
N GLY A 27 15.12 -0.22 -7.72
CA GLY A 27 16.20 0.66 -8.18
C GLY A 27 16.00 1.10 -9.63
N VAL A 28 16.64 2.21 -10.01
CA VAL A 28 16.70 2.67 -11.40
C VAL A 28 17.33 1.57 -12.28
N GLY A 29 16.73 1.30 -13.44
CA GLY A 29 17.12 0.22 -14.33
C GLY A 29 16.61 -1.17 -13.92
N GLY A 30 15.97 -1.29 -12.76
CA GLY A 30 15.25 -2.50 -12.37
C GLY A 30 13.98 -2.71 -13.19
N LEU A 31 13.57 -3.98 -13.34
CA LEU A 31 12.28 -4.31 -13.93
C LEU A 31 11.16 -3.89 -12.98
N ALA A 32 10.21 -3.10 -13.48
CA ALA A 32 9.01 -2.77 -12.74
C ALA A 32 8.19 -4.05 -12.48
N ARG A 33 7.70 -4.21 -11.26
CA ARG A 33 6.78 -5.30 -10.91
C ARG A 33 5.44 -5.02 -11.56
N ASP A 34 4.85 -6.06 -12.15
CA ASP A 34 3.49 -5.98 -12.66
C ASP A 34 2.48 -5.77 -11.53
N PHE A 35 1.43 -5.02 -11.82
CA PHE A 35 0.36 -4.72 -10.90
C PHE A 35 -0.95 -4.61 -11.66
N THR A 36 -2.05 -4.80 -10.95
CA THR A 36 -3.39 -4.61 -11.50
C THR A 36 -4.13 -3.56 -10.68
N LEU A 37 -4.79 -2.64 -11.38
CA LEU A 37 -5.64 -1.60 -10.81
C LEU A 37 -7.04 -1.72 -11.39
N HIS A 38 -8.00 -1.16 -10.67
CA HIS A 38 -9.32 -0.89 -11.23
C HIS A 38 -9.33 0.53 -11.78
N ASP A 39 -9.63 0.67 -13.07
CA ASP A 39 -9.90 1.96 -13.68
C ASP A 39 -11.12 2.57 -12.97
N ARG A 40 -10.94 3.79 -12.44
CA ARG A 40 -11.98 4.44 -11.64
C ARG A 40 -13.21 4.86 -12.45
N ALA A 41 -13.03 5.18 -13.73
CA ALA A 41 -14.11 5.65 -14.60
C ALA A 41 -14.94 4.49 -15.16
N THR A 42 -14.29 3.38 -15.52
CA THR A 42 -14.91 2.25 -16.20
C THR A 42 -15.13 1.04 -15.30
N GLY A 43 -14.42 0.94 -14.18
CA GLY A 43 -14.37 -0.24 -13.31
C GLY A 43 -13.57 -1.41 -13.89
N ALA A 44 -13.02 -1.27 -15.10
CA ALA A 44 -12.26 -2.32 -15.76
C ALA A 44 -10.96 -2.63 -14.99
N SER A 45 -10.54 -3.89 -15.07
CA SER A 45 -9.22 -4.31 -14.59
C SER A 45 -8.16 -3.87 -15.60
N VAL A 46 -7.12 -3.18 -15.14
CA VAL A 46 -6.01 -2.69 -15.96
C VAL A 46 -4.69 -3.15 -15.35
N SER A 47 -3.82 -3.74 -16.16
CA SER A 47 -2.50 -4.21 -15.76
C SER A 47 -1.39 -3.30 -16.32
N LEU A 48 -0.18 -3.41 -15.76
CA LEU A 48 1.00 -2.76 -16.35
C LEU A 48 1.29 -3.32 -17.75
N TYR A 49 1.04 -4.62 -17.94
CA TYR A 49 1.29 -5.32 -19.19
C TYR A 49 0.45 -4.80 -20.37
N ASP A 50 -0.74 -4.25 -20.11
CA ASP A 50 -1.61 -3.66 -21.14
C ASP A 50 -0.96 -2.46 -21.85
N PHE A 51 0.09 -1.87 -21.26
CA PHE A 51 0.86 -0.76 -21.81
C PHE A 51 2.20 -1.17 -22.43
N ALA A 52 2.43 -2.46 -22.70
CA ALA A 52 3.68 -2.95 -23.28
C ALA A 52 4.10 -2.16 -24.54
N GLY A 53 5.39 -1.82 -24.62
CA GLY A 53 5.96 -1.05 -25.73
C GLY A 53 5.74 0.47 -25.64
N LYS A 54 5.12 0.99 -24.57
CA LYS A 54 4.95 2.42 -24.32
C LYS A 54 5.89 2.90 -23.21
N ILE A 55 6.26 4.18 -23.27
CA ILE A 55 6.83 4.89 -22.13
C ILE A 55 5.66 5.31 -21.23
N ILE A 56 5.76 5.00 -19.95
CA ILE A 56 4.70 5.22 -18.98
C ILE A 56 5.25 5.98 -17.77
N LEU A 57 4.42 6.83 -17.18
CA LEU A 57 4.67 7.53 -15.93
C LEU A 57 3.69 6.99 -14.90
N ILE A 58 4.20 6.53 -13.76
CA ILE A 58 3.37 6.11 -12.63
C ILE A 58 3.38 7.25 -11.62
N ASP A 59 2.21 7.87 -11.42
CA ASP A 59 2.00 8.91 -10.42
C ASP A 59 1.14 8.35 -9.29
N ILE A 60 1.71 8.27 -8.09
CA ILE A 60 1.04 7.74 -6.89
C ILE A 60 0.71 8.93 -6.00
N PHE A 61 -0.58 9.21 -5.84
CA PHE A 61 -1.06 10.35 -5.05
C PHE A 61 -2.12 9.94 -4.04
N ALA A 62 -2.22 10.76 -2.99
CA ALA A 62 -3.28 10.75 -2.01
C ALA A 62 -3.80 12.19 -1.88
N TYR A 63 -5.11 12.39 -2.01
CA TYR A 63 -5.71 13.74 -2.01
C TYR A 63 -6.14 14.23 -0.61
N TRP A 64 -6.08 13.35 0.38
CA TRP A 64 -6.53 13.60 1.75
C TRP A 64 -5.48 14.36 2.56
#